data_AF-A0A4Q4CPC9-F1
#
_entry.id   AF-A0A4Q4CPC9-F1
#
_cell.length_a   1.000
_cell.length_b   1.000
_cell.length_c   1.000
_cell.angle_alpha   90.00
_cell.angle_beta   90.00
_cell.angle_gamma   90.00
#
_symmetry.space_group_name_H-M   'P 1'
#
loop_
_entity.id
_entity.type
_entity.pdbx_description
1 polymer ?
#
loop_
_entity_poly.entity_id
_entity_poly.type
_entity_poly.pdbx_seq_one_letter_code
_entity_poly.pdbx_strand_id
1 'polypeptide(L)'
;MTEPLRLGTRASELARTQSGHVADRVRELTGREVVLVTISTEGDRSSAPLDQIGGTGVFVAALRDALVAGEVDFAVHSLKDLPTADDPRLVLAAVPPR
;
A
#
# COMPACT_ATOMS: atom_id res chain seq x y z
N MET A 1 -2.25 0.17 -26.19
CA MET A 1 -1.40 0.41 -25.01
C MET A 1 -2.05 -0.27 -23.83
N THR A 2 -1.30 -1.01 -23.02
CA THR A 2 -1.83 -1.70 -21.83
C THR A 2 -2.19 -0.68 -20.77
N GLU A 3 -3.30 -0.86 -20.07
CA GLU A 3 -3.68 0.02 -18.95
C GLU A 3 -2.60 0.02 -17.85
N PRO A 4 -2.29 1.18 -17.27
CA PRO A 4 -1.27 1.31 -16.24
C PRO A 4 -1.71 0.61 -14.96
N LEU A 5 -0.74 0.04 -14.24
CA LEU A 5 -0.98 -0.55 -12.93
C LEU A 5 -1.05 0.51 -11.84
N ARG A 6 -2.06 0.44 -10.98
CA ARG A 6 -2.29 1.35 -9.86
C ARG A 6 -1.68 0.76 -8.60
N LEU A 7 -0.62 1.37 -8.09
CA LEU A 7 0.05 0.99 -6.86
C LEU A 7 -0.46 1.84 -5.70
N GLY A 8 -1.20 1.24 -4.78
CA GLY A 8 -1.63 1.87 -3.54
C GLY A 8 -0.46 2.11 -2.58
N THR A 9 -0.37 3.33 -2.05
CA THR A 9 0.62 3.72 -1.04
C THR A 9 0.04 4.68 -0.02
N ARG A 10 0.61 4.73 1.19
CA ARG A 10 0.33 5.80 2.15
C ARG A 10 0.92 7.12 1.70
N ALA A 11 0.44 8.22 2.29
CA ALA A 11 0.89 9.58 1.99
C ALA A 11 2.30 9.92 2.53
N SER A 12 2.76 9.20 3.56
CA SER A 12 4.06 9.47 4.18
C SER A 12 5.20 9.36 3.17
N GLU A 13 6.22 10.21 3.33
CA GLU A 13 7.38 10.23 2.44
C GLU A 13 8.04 8.86 2.34
N LEU A 14 8.29 8.21 3.49
CA LEU A 14 8.86 6.86 3.52
C LEU A 14 8.03 5.84 2.72
N ALA A 15 6.70 5.86 2.87
CA ALA A 15 5.84 4.93 2.13
C ALA A 15 5.90 5.19 0.63
N ARG A 16 5.85 6.46 0.20
CA ARG A 16 5.96 6.83 -1.22
C ARG A 16 7.31 6.45 -1.81
N THR A 17 8.41 6.59 -1.05
CA THR A 17 9.74 6.15 -1.48
C THR A 17 9.82 4.63 -1.65
N GLN A 18 9.36 3.86 -0.65
CA GLN A 18 9.34 2.39 -0.73
C GLN A 18 8.48 1.89 -1.91
N SER A 19 7.30 2.47 -2.06
CA SER A 19 6.37 2.26 -3.16
C SER A 19 6.99 2.61 -4.52
N GLY A 20 7.74 3.70 -4.60
CA GLY A 20 8.47 4.12 -5.80
C GLY A 20 9.47 3.07 -6.26
N HIS A 21 10.30 2.54 -5.35
CA HIS A 21 11.28 1.49 -5.68
C HIS A 21 10.60 0.23 -6.25
N VAL A 22 9.48 -0.19 -5.66
CA VAL A 22 8.73 -1.34 -6.16
C VAL A 22 8.11 -1.04 -7.52
N ALA A 23 7.55 0.16 -7.70
CA ALA A 23 6.98 0.58 -8.97
C ALA A 23 8.03 0.58 -10.10
N ASP A 24 9.23 1.11 -9.85
CA ASP A 24 10.33 1.10 -10.81
C ASP A 24 10.72 -0.33 -11.18
N ARG A 25 10.84 -1.22 -10.19
CA ARG A 25 11.16 -2.62 -10.45
C ARG A 25 10.09 -3.35 -11.27
N VAL A 26 8.81 -3.06 -11.02
CA VAL A 26 7.70 -3.62 -11.81
C VAL A 26 7.73 -3.07 -13.24
N ARG A 27 7.99 -1.77 -13.43
CA ARG A 27 8.14 -1.17 -14.76
C ARG A 27 9.27 -1.84 -15.55
N GLU A 28 10.44 -2.00 -14.94
CA GLU A 28 11.59 -2.65 -15.57
C GLU A 28 11.31 -4.09 -16.02
N LEU A 29 10.62 -4.87 -15.17
CA LEU A 29 10.36 -6.29 -15.44
C LEU A 29 9.24 -6.53 -16.45
N THR A 30 8.26 -5.65 -16.49
CA THR A 30 7.01 -5.90 -17.24
C THR A 30 6.84 -4.99 -18.45
N GLY A 31 7.56 -3.87 -18.52
CA GLY A 31 7.34 -2.81 -19.50
C GLY A 31 6.01 -2.08 -19.33
N ARG A 32 5.23 -2.36 -18.27
CA ARG A 32 3.96 -1.69 -17.99
C ARG A 32 4.21 -0.42 -17.20
N GLU A 33 3.45 0.62 -17.52
CA GLU A 33 3.39 1.81 -16.68
C GLU A 33 2.78 1.45 -15.31
N VAL A 34 3.29 2.12 -14.27
CA VAL A 34 2.78 2.02 -12.90
C VAL A 34 2.51 3.45 -12.43
N VAL A 35 1.39 3.68 -11.75
CA VAL A 35 1.03 4.97 -11.14
C VAL A 35 0.83 4.78 -9.65
N LEU A 36 1.45 5.67 -8.86
CA LEU A 36 1.28 5.67 -7.42
C LEU A 36 -0.05 6.35 -7.06
N VAL A 37 -0.92 5.62 -6.37
CA VAL A 37 -2.19 6.11 -5.86
C VAL A 37 -2.06 6.26 -4.36
N THR A 38 -2.13 7.51 -3.90
CA THR A 38 -2.06 7.79 -2.46
C THR A 38 -3.40 7.49 -1.82
N ILE A 39 -3.44 6.53 -0.91
CA ILE A 39 -4.61 6.22 -0.08
C ILE A 39 -4.49 7.01 1.21
N SER A 40 -5.36 8.01 1.37
CA SER A 40 -5.40 8.87 2.55
C SER A 40 -6.20 8.18 3.66
N THR A 41 -5.63 8.11 4.86
CA THR A 41 -6.28 7.50 6.02
C THR A 41 -6.65 8.55 7.06
N GLU A 42 -7.57 8.23 7.96
CA GLU A 42 -7.89 9.11 9.10
C GLU A 42 -6.64 9.38 9.98
N GLY A 43 -5.77 8.38 10.12
CA GLY A 43 -4.50 8.52 10.83
C GLY A 43 -3.46 9.42 10.13
N ASP A 44 -3.63 9.70 8.83
CA ASP A 44 -2.79 10.69 8.13
C ASP A 44 -3.39 12.12 8.26
N ARG A 45 -4.67 12.25 8.63
CA ARG A 45 -5.39 13.53 8.78
C ARG A 45 -5.45 14.03 10.22
N SER A 46 -5.17 13.17 11.20
CA SER A 46 -5.28 13.49 12.63
C SER A 46 -3.90 13.59 13.30
N SER A 47 -3.71 14.61 14.14
CA SER A 47 -2.53 14.77 15.00
C SER A 47 -2.64 14.00 16.32
N ALA A 48 -3.76 13.29 16.55
CA ALA A 48 -3.95 12.51 17.76
C ALA A 48 -2.97 11.32 17.80
N PRO A 49 -2.55 10.89 19.00
CA PRO A 49 -1.70 9.72 19.16
C PRO A 49 -2.27 8.49 18.44
N LEU A 50 -1.42 7.76 17.71
CA LEU A 50 -1.82 6.64 16.84
C LEU A 50 -2.57 5.53 17.58
N ASP A 51 -2.22 5.30 18.84
CA ASP A 51 -2.88 4.38 19.77
C ASP A 51 -4.34 4.75 20.05
N GLN A 52 -4.70 6.04 19.97
CA GLN A 52 -6.07 6.52 20.18
C GLN A 52 -6.95 6.42 18.93
N ILE A 53 -6.36 6.37 17.74
CA ILE A 53 -7.09 6.33 16.45
C ILE A 53 -7.43 4.88 16.04
N GLY A 54 -6.81 3.88 16.69
CA GLY A 54 -6.97 2.45 16.37
C GLY A 54 -5.66 1.74 16.00
N GLY A 55 -4.51 2.40 16.19
CA GLY A 55 -3.18 1.85 15.99
C GLY A 55 -2.80 1.63 14.52
N THR A 56 -1.73 0.85 14.30
CA THR A 56 -1.22 0.49 12.97
C THR A 56 -2.29 -0.16 12.07
N GLY A 57 -3.29 -0.81 12.67
CA GLY A 57 -4.39 -1.45 11.95
C GLY A 57 -5.22 -0.49 11.08
N VAL A 58 -5.34 0.78 11.46
CA VAL A 58 -6.09 1.80 10.68
C VAL A 58 -5.45 2.06 9.33
N PHE A 59 -4.11 2.07 9.28
CA PHE A 59 -3.38 2.32 8.04
C PHE A 59 -3.48 1.16 7.07
N VAL A 60 -3.42 -0.06 7.60
CA VAL A 60 -3.51 -1.26 6.79
C VAL A 60 -4.94 -1.46 6.28
N ALA A 61 -5.95 -1.19 7.11
CA ALA A 61 -7.36 -1.34 6.73
C ALA A 61 -7.71 -0.55 5.46
N ALA A 62 -7.37 0.73 5.40
CA ALA A 62 -7.71 1.56 4.24
C ALA A 62 -7.06 1.09 2.92
N LEU A 63 -5.78 0.70 2.96
CA LEU A 63 -5.09 0.14 1.78
C LEU A 63 -5.67 -1.22 1.36
N ARG A 64 -6.03 -2.06 2.33
CA ARG A 64 -6.68 -3.35 2.08
C ARG A 64 -8.06 -3.15 1.45
N ASP A 65 -8.85 -2.23 1.97
CA ASP A 65 -10.18 -1.94 1.46
C ASP A 65 -10.13 -1.34 0.03
N ALA A 66 -9.19 -0.44 -0.24
CA ALA A 66 -8.96 0.08 -1.59
C ALA A 66 -8.57 -1.02 -2.60
N LEU A 67 -7.76 -2.00 -2.16
CA LEU A 67 -7.38 -3.14 -2.99
C LEU A 67 -8.58 -4.07 -3.24
N VAL A 68 -9.38 -4.36 -2.22
CA VAL A 68 -10.61 -5.17 -2.34
C VAL A 68 -11.66 -4.48 -3.22
N ALA A 69 -11.76 -3.15 -3.15
CA ALA A 69 -12.66 -2.36 -3.99
C ALA A 69 -12.18 -2.22 -5.45
N GLY A 70 -10.96 -2.67 -5.77
CA GLY A 70 -10.37 -2.55 -7.11
C GLY A 70 -9.95 -1.12 -7.48
N GLU A 71 -9.80 -0.23 -6.50
CA GLU A 71 -9.31 1.14 -6.70
C GLU A 71 -7.82 1.15 -7.05
N VAL A 72 -7.07 0.19 -6.50
CA VAL A 72 -5.67 -0.09 -6.80
C VAL A 72 -5.50 -1.57 -7.16
N ASP A 73 -4.47 -1.88 -7.93
CA ASP A 73 -4.20 -3.25 -8.40
C ASP A 73 -3.30 -4.02 -7.43
N PHE A 74 -2.46 -3.31 -6.68
CA PHE A 74 -1.59 -3.86 -5.64
C PHE A 74 -1.15 -2.76 -4.67
N ALA A 75 -0.63 -3.14 -3.50
CA ALA A 75 -0.20 -2.21 -2.47
C ALA A 75 1.17 -2.60 -1.90
N VAL A 76 1.95 -1.61 -1.46
CA VAL A 76 3.22 -1.82 -0.75
C VAL A 76 3.08 -1.35 0.69
N HIS A 77 3.57 -2.17 1.61
CA HIS A 77 3.57 -1.86 3.03
C HIS A 77 4.89 -2.30 3.67
N SER A 78 5.29 -1.61 4.73
CA SER A 78 6.28 -2.17 5.64
C SER A 78 5.71 -3.43 6.29
N LEU A 79 6.40 -4.57 6.14
CA LEU A 79 5.91 -5.88 6.57
C LEU A 79 5.55 -5.94 8.05
N LYS A 80 6.30 -5.21 8.90
CA LYS A 80 6.08 -5.15 10.36
C LYS A 80 4.71 -4.61 10.77
N ASP A 81 4.06 -3.88 9.87
CA ASP A 81 2.80 -3.20 10.15
C ASP A 81 1.58 -4.00 9.69
N LEU A 82 1.77 -5.07 8.90
CA LEU A 82 0.68 -5.93 8.46
C LEU A 82 0.14 -6.75 9.65
N PRO A 83 -1.19 -6.84 9.83
CA PRO A 83 -1.81 -7.75 10.77
C PRO A 83 -1.36 -9.19 10.53
N THR A 84 -1.12 -9.92 11.61
CA THR A 84 -0.77 -11.35 11.56
C THR A 84 -1.98 -12.23 11.27
N ALA A 85 -3.19 -11.72 11.49
CA ALA A 85 -4.42 -12.38 11.06
C ALA A 85 -4.56 -12.27 9.54
N ASP A 86 -4.83 -13.41 8.91
CA ASP A 86 -5.11 -13.47 7.47
C ASP A 86 -6.37 -12.69 7.11
N ASP A 87 -6.37 -12.12 5.90
CA ASP A 87 -7.56 -11.58 5.25
C ASP A 87 -7.81 -12.44 4.00
N PRO A 88 -8.86 -13.27 3.96
CA PRO A 88 -9.08 -14.23 2.87
C PRO A 88 -9.36 -13.55 1.51
N ARG A 89 -9.61 -12.24 1.51
CA ARG A 89 -9.80 -11.45 0.29
C ARG A 89 -8.48 -11.08 -0.38
N LEU A 90 -7.37 -11.21 0.33
CA LEU A 90 -6.06 -10.68 -0.04
C LEU A 90 -4.95 -11.75 0.10
N VAL A 91 -3.84 -11.49 -0.57
CA VAL A 91 -2.64 -12.35 -0.48
C VAL A 91 -1.39 -11.49 -0.36
N LEU A 92 -0.44 -11.93 0.47
CA LEU A 92 0.91 -11.36 0.48
C LEU A 92 1.68 -11.92 -0.72
N ALA A 93 1.62 -11.21 -1.85
CA ALA A 93 2.16 -11.71 -3.12
C ALA A 93 3.71 -11.74 -3.18
N ALA A 94 4.39 -10.86 -2.44
CA ALA A 94 5.84 -10.77 -2.47
C ALA A 94 6.40 -10.13 -1.19
N VAL A 95 7.65 -10.49 -0.87
CA VAL A 95 8.49 -9.82 0.12
C VAL A 95 9.84 -9.53 -0.55
N PRO A 96 10.20 -8.26 -0.79
CA PRO A 96 11.50 -7.90 -1.35
C PRO A 96 12.66 -8.31 -0.41
N PRO A 97 13.88 -8.48 -0.93
CA PRO A 97 15.08 -8.60 -0.10
C PRO A 97 15.19 -7.45 0.90
N ARG A 98 15.69 -7.76 2.10
CA ARG A 98 15.94 -6.75 3.14
C ARG A 98 17.17 -5.91 2.86
#